data_AF-A0A9D1IQ76-F1
#
_entry.id   AF-A0A9D1IQ76-F1
#
_cell.length_a   1.000
_cell.length_b   1.000
_cell.length_c   1.000
_cell.angle_alpha   90.00
_cell.angle_beta   90.00
_cell.angle_gamma   90.00
#
_symmetry.space_group_name_H-M   'P 1'
#
loop_
_entity.id
_entity.type
_entity.pdbx_description
1 polymer ?
#
loop_
_entity_poly.entity_id
_entity_poly.type
_entity_poly.pdbx_seq_one_letter_code
_entity_poly.pdbx_strand_id
1 'polypeptide(L)'
;MLINNKEIDINAITKDIFDDKDMIKNKGNGIYLSDNQINVLKRYNIDYKKYNSIKSLIFEIENILNEETDLEDLEAVSESLAEINYYNNTNK
;
A
#
# COMPACT_ATOMS: atom_id res chain seq x y z
N MET A 1 7.53 -21.66 24.40
CA MET A 1 7.21 -21.13 25.76
C MET A 1 5.83 -21.67 26.15
N LEU A 2 5.60 -22.05 27.40
CA LEU A 2 4.29 -22.55 27.85
C LEU A 2 3.56 -21.44 28.62
N ILE A 3 2.37 -21.06 28.16
CA ILE A 3 1.45 -20.19 28.90
C ILE A 3 0.12 -20.93 28.99
N ASN A 4 -0.43 -21.10 30.19
CA ASN A 4 -1.69 -21.81 30.45
C ASN A 4 -1.79 -23.21 29.79
N ASN A 5 -0.72 -24.01 29.90
CA ASN A 5 -0.62 -25.35 29.30
C ASN A 5 -0.80 -25.43 27.77
N LYS A 6 -0.70 -24.29 27.06
CA LYS A 6 -0.60 -24.26 25.60
C LYS A 6 0.84 -23.97 25.20
N GLU A 7 1.35 -24.76 24.27
CA GLU A 7 2.62 -24.49 23.60
C GLU A 7 2.44 -23.29 22.68
N ILE A 8 3.13 -22.20 22.99
CA ILE A 8 3.12 -20.98 22.18
C ILE A 8 4.37 -20.99 21.31
N ASP A 9 4.14 -21.05 20.00
CA ASP A 9 5.13 -20.76 18.97
C ASP A 9 5.18 -19.24 18.72
N ILE A 10 6.24 -18.62 19.24
CA ILE A 10 6.48 -17.18 19.07
C ILE A 10 6.63 -16.84 17.58
N ASN A 11 7.22 -17.72 16.78
CA ASN A 11 7.44 -17.46 15.35
C ASN A 11 6.11 -17.36 14.61
N ALA A 12 5.15 -18.22 14.94
CA ALA A 12 3.80 -18.19 14.36
C ALA A 12 3.08 -16.86 14.70
N ILE A 13 3.13 -16.44 15.97
CA ILE A 13 2.50 -15.17 16.39
C ILE A 13 3.18 -13.97 15.72
N THR A 14 4.51 -13.95 15.65
CA THR A 14 5.23 -12.86 15.02
C THR A 14 4.94 -12.78 13.53
N LYS A 15 4.81 -13.93 12.85
CA LYS A 15 4.51 -13.97 11.43
C LYS A 15 3.17 -13.32 11.13
N ASP A 16 2.14 -13.62 11.90
CA ASP A 16 0.80 -13.02 11.70
C ASP A 16 0.81 -11.50 11.90
N ILE A 17 1.65 -10.97 12.81
CA ILE A 17 1.82 -9.52 13.02
C ILE A 17 2.62 -8.87 11.88
N PHE A 18 3.64 -9.55 11.33
CA PHE A 18 4.49 -9.01 10.26
C PHE A 18 3.91 -9.20 8.84
N ASP A 19 3.01 -10.17 8.66
CA ASP A 19 2.23 -10.41 7.43
C ASP A 19 0.93 -9.59 7.38
N ASP A 20 0.84 -8.52 8.17
CA ASP A 20 -0.24 -7.54 8.04
C ASP A 20 -0.23 -6.95 6.62
N LYS A 21 -1.26 -7.31 5.85
CA LYS A 21 -1.44 -6.90 4.45
C LYS A 21 -1.77 -5.42 4.31
N ASP A 22 -2.20 -4.78 5.39
CA ASP A 22 -2.46 -3.35 5.46
C ASP A 22 -1.22 -2.56 5.85
N MET A 23 -0.15 -3.22 6.35
CA MET A 23 1.09 -2.54 6.66
C MET A 23 1.77 -2.00 5.40
N ILE A 24 1.93 -0.67 5.35
CA ILE A 24 2.60 0.04 4.27
C ILE A 24 4.11 -0.27 4.31
N LYS A 25 4.66 -0.68 3.15
CA LYS A 25 6.08 -1.03 3.00
C LYS A 25 6.67 -0.24 1.84
N ASN A 26 7.96 0.11 1.95
CA ASN A 26 8.71 0.69 0.83
C ASN A 26 8.83 -0.34 -0.31
N LYS A 27 8.37 0.03 -1.52
CA LYS A 27 8.42 -0.83 -2.71
C LYS A 27 9.43 -0.34 -3.76
N GLY A 28 10.27 0.64 -3.41
CA GLY A 28 11.24 1.29 -4.30
C GLY A 28 10.71 2.59 -4.90
N ASN A 29 11.58 3.39 -5.52
CA ASN A 29 11.21 4.63 -6.23
C ASN A 29 10.44 5.67 -5.39
N GLY A 30 10.59 5.62 -4.05
CA GLY A 30 9.82 6.47 -3.13
C GLY A 30 8.33 6.11 -3.07
N ILE A 31 7.95 4.93 -3.57
CA ILE A 31 6.59 4.40 -3.52
C ILE A 31 6.46 3.52 -2.29
N TYR A 32 5.45 3.82 -1.47
CA TYR A 32 5.12 3.09 -0.26
C TYR A 32 3.69 2.56 -0.41
N LEU A 33 3.54 1.24 -0.33
CA LEU A 33 2.26 0.56 -0.55
C LEU A 33 2.12 -0.63 0.40
N SER A 34 0.88 -0.88 0.84
CA SER A 34 0.49 -2.14 1.46
C SER A 34 0.20 -3.21 0.40
N ASP A 35 0.09 -4.47 0.81
CA ASP A 35 -0.23 -5.54 -0.13
C ASP A 35 -1.69 -5.47 -0.59
N ASN A 36 -2.59 -4.93 0.25
CA ASN A 36 -3.96 -4.64 -0.13
C ASN A 36 -4.04 -3.53 -1.19
N GLN A 37 -3.28 -2.45 -1.05
CA GLN A 37 -3.21 -1.40 -2.08
C GLN A 37 -2.63 -1.94 -3.40
N ILE A 38 -1.63 -2.81 -3.34
CA ILE A 38 -1.12 -3.50 -4.55
C ILE A 38 -2.22 -4.33 -5.21
N ASN A 39 -3.05 -5.02 -4.43
CA ASN A 39 -4.14 -5.81 -4.98
C ASN A 39 -5.23 -4.94 -5.61
N VAL A 40 -5.49 -3.74 -5.08
CA VAL A 40 -6.36 -2.74 -5.71
C VAL A 40 -5.78 -2.32 -7.06
N LEU A 41 -4.54 -1.83 -7.10
CA LEU A 41 -3.88 -1.38 -8.33
C LEU A 41 -3.89 -2.46 -9.44
N LYS A 42 -3.69 -3.73 -9.06
CA LYS A 42 -3.74 -4.86 -10.00
C LYS A 42 -5.12 -5.06 -10.64
N ARG A 43 -6.23 -4.80 -9.94
CA ARG A 43 -7.59 -4.90 -10.52
C ARG A 43 -7.78 -3.93 -11.69
N TYR A 44 -7.09 -2.81 -11.64
CA TYR A 44 -7.10 -1.75 -12.66
C TYR A 44 -5.93 -1.85 -13.65
N ASN A 45 -5.21 -2.98 -13.67
CA ASN A 45 -4.02 -3.19 -14.52
C ASN A 45 -2.87 -2.20 -14.30
N ILE A 46 -2.82 -1.56 -13.13
CA ILE A 46 -1.75 -0.63 -12.74
C ILE A 46 -0.61 -1.43 -12.11
N ASP A 47 0.52 -1.51 -12.81
CA ASP A 47 1.76 -2.07 -12.27
C ASP A 47 2.63 -0.96 -11.72
N TYR A 48 2.59 -0.76 -10.40
CA TYR A 48 3.34 0.28 -9.69
C TYR A 48 4.85 0.27 -10.01
N LYS A 49 5.41 -0.87 -10.45
CA LYS A 49 6.84 -1.01 -10.78
C LYS A 49 7.23 -0.26 -12.05
N LYS A 50 6.26 0.10 -12.90
CA LYS A 50 6.49 0.88 -14.12
C LYS A 50 6.77 2.36 -13.85
N TYR A 51 6.54 2.83 -12.62
CA TYR A 51 6.66 4.23 -12.25
C TYR A 51 7.94 4.49 -11.46
N ASN A 52 8.66 5.55 -11.84
CA ASN A 52 9.93 5.96 -11.20
C ASN A 52 9.72 6.90 -9.99
N SER A 53 8.47 7.28 -9.70
CA SER A 53 8.15 8.11 -8.54
C SER A 53 6.69 7.92 -8.10
N ILE A 54 6.42 8.18 -6.82
CA ILE A 54 5.05 8.20 -6.28
C ILE A 54 4.15 9.21 -7.01
N LYS A 55 4.70 10.37 -7.42
CA LYS A 55 3.94 11.39 -8.16
C LYS A 55 3.48 10.89 -9.53
N SER A 56 4.32 10.13 -10.23
CA SER A 56 3.97 9.54 -11.52
C SER A 56 2.88 8.47 -11.38
N LEU A 57 2.91 7.69 -10.30
CA LEU A 57 1.87 6.71 -10.00
C LEU A 57 0.54 7.40 -9.65
N ILE A 58 0.55 8.42 -8.78
CA ILE A 58 -0.64 9.21 -8.46
C ILE A 58 -1.25 9.79 -9.73
N PHE A 59 -0.44 10.39 -10.60
CA PHE A 59 -0.93 10.98 -11.85
C PHE A 59 -1.66 9.97 -12.74
N GLU A 60 -1.18 8.73 -12.86
CA GLU A 60 -1.90 7.69 -13.60
C GLU A 60 -3.25 7.35 -12.96
N ILE A 61 -3.26 7.16 -11.64
CA ILE A 61 -4.47 6.82 -10.91
C ILE A 61 -5.52 7.92 -11.09
N GLU A 62 -5.12 9.18 -10.94
CA GLU A 62 -5.99 10.33 -11.16
C GLU A 62 -6.53 10.40 -12.60
N ASN A 63 -5.74 10.04 -13.62
CA ASN A 63 -6.24 10.01 -14.99
C ASN A 63 -7.38 9.00 -15.13
N ILE A 64 -7.25 7.81 -14.55
CA ILE A 64 -8.30 6.78 -14.57
C ILE A 64 -9.53 7.27 -13.81
N LEU A 65 -9.36 7.84 -12.61
CA LEU A 65 -10.47 8.38 -11.79
C LEU A 65 -11.19 9.57 -12.45
N ASN A 66 -10.54 10.28 -13.37
CA ASN A 66 -11.18 11.35 -14.14
C ASN A 66 -11.97 10.82 -15.34
N GLU A 67 -11.65 9.63 -15.84
CA GLU A 67 -12.33 9.01 -16.99
C GLU A 67 -13.47 8.07 -16.57
N GLU A 68 -13.33 7.42 -15.41
CA GLU A 68 -14.26 6.43 -14.88
C GLU A 68 -14.87 6.88 -13.55
N THR A 69 -16.13 6.52 -13.30
CA THR A 69 -16.81 6.76 -12.02
C THR A 69 -16.91 5.48 -11.19
N ASP A 70 -17.21 5.62 -9.90
CA ASP A 70 -17.50 4.50 -8.98
C ASP A 70 -16.30 3.59 -8.66
N LEU A 71 -15.09 4.16 -8.61
CA LEU A 71 -13.83 3.47 -8.29
C LEU A 71 -13.33 3.80 -6.87
N GLU A 72 -14.22 3.71 -5.86
CA GLU A 72 -13.96 4.13 -4.48
C GLU A 72 -12.69 3.53 -3.86
N ASP A 73 -12.37 2.27 -4.19
CA ASP A 73 -11.19 1.59 -3.68
C ASP A 73 -9.90 2.15 -4.28
N LEU A 74 -9.92 2.57 -5.55
CA LEU A 74 -8.80 3.19 -6.24
C LEU A 74 -8.61 4.64 -5.79
N GLU A 75 -9.71 5.36 -5.57
CA GLU A 75 -9.72 6.71 -4.99
C GLU A 75 -9.05 6.71 -3.61
N ALA A 76 -9.44 5.77 -2.73
CA ALA A 76 -8.80 5.61 -1.42
C ALA A 76 -7.29 5.31 -1.50
N VAL A 77 -6.84 4.57 -2.52
CA VAL A 77 -5.40 4.37 -2.78
C VAL A 77 -4.73 5.67 -3.20
N SER A 78 -5.36 6.45 -4.08
CA SER A 78 -4.82 7.74 -4.53
C SER A 78 -4.64 8.72 -3.38
N GLU A 79 -5.68 8.88 -2.54
CA GLU A 79 -5.65 9.76 -1.36
C GLU A 79 -4.52 9.37 -0.40
N SER A 80 -4.40 8.08 -0.09
CA SER A 80 -3.33 7.56 0.77
C SER A 80 -1.94 7.84 0.19
N LEU A 81 -1.74 7.66 -1.11
CA LEU A 81 -0.47 7.96 -1.77
C LEU A 81 -0.15 9.46 -1.76
N ALA A 82 -1.17 10.31 -1.96
CA ALA A 82 -1.03 11.76 -1.90
C ALA A 82 -0.61 12.24 -0.50
N GLU A 83 -1.21 11.68 0.55
CA GLU A 83 -0.85 11.96 1.94
C GLU A 83 0.61 11.57 2.25
N ILE A 84 1.01 10.35 1.87
CA ILE A 84 2.40 9.89 2.03
C ILE A 84 3.37 10.81 1.26
N ASN A 85 3.03 11.17 0.03
CA ASN A 85 3.84 12.07 -0.78
C ASN A 85 3.95 13.46 -0.14
N TYR A 86 2.87 14.00 0.45
CA TYR A 86 2.90 15.26 1.19
C TYR A 86 3.89 15.18 2.35
N TYR A 87 3.71 14.23 3.27
CA TYR A 87 4.57 14.10 4.46
C TYR A 87 6.05 13.89 4.14
N ASN A 88 6.35 13.13 3.07
CA ASN A 88 7.72 12.86 2.65
C ASN A 88 8.42 14.05 1.97
N ASN A 89 7.67 15.06 1.51
CA ASN A 89 8.21 16.22 0.77
C ASN A 89 8.06 17.55 1.49
N THR A 90 7.17 17.68 2.49
CA THR A 90 7.00 18.92 3.25
C THR A 90 7.84 19.00 4.53
N ASN A 91 8.28 17.87 5.08
CA ASN A 91 9.16 17.81 6.26
C ASN A 91 10.67 17.74 5.89
N LYS A 92 11.06 18.36 4.78
CA LYS A 92 12.46 18.40 4.30
C LYS A 92 13.10 19.77 4.43
#